data_AF-K2B9J8-F1
#
_entry.id   AF-K2B9J8-F1
#
_cell.length_a   1.000
_cell.length_b   1.000
_cell.length_c   1.000
_cell.angle_alpha   90.00
_cell.angle_beta   90.00
_cell.angle_gamma   90.00
#
_symmetry.space_group_name_H-M   'P 1'
#
loop_
_entity.id
_entity.type
_entity.pdbx_description
1 polymer ?
#
loop_
_entity_poly.entity_id
_entity_poly.type
_entity_poly.pdbx_seq_one_letter_code
_entity_poly.pdbx_strand_id
1 'polypeptide(L)'
;MTINQDLTYPVNFAQNKGYSIKESAKLIAEVLNYKARLVLNTNYQDGAPIKIMDDHRFRQLFPNFKFTDHGKAIRKTVKYYLSILGRSN
;
A
#
# COMPACT_ATOMS: atom_id res chain seq x y z
N MET A 1 -21.23 9.84 -8.75
CA MET A 1 -20.62 10.82 -7.83
C MET A 1 -20.17 11.99 -8.68
N THR A 2 -20.76 13.16 -8.51
CA THR A 2 -20.43 14.35 -9.31
C THR A 2 -19.64 15.30 -8.42
N ILE A 3 -18.39 15.56 -8.77
CA ILE A 3 -17.53 16.47 -8.03
C ILE A 3 -17.76 17.86 -8.61
N ASN A 4 -18.51 18.69 -7.90
CA ASN A 4 -18.74 20.09 -8.27
C ASN A 4 -17.63 20.99 -7.70
N GLN A 5 -16.37 20.65 -7.98
CA GLN A 5 -15.21 21.47 -7.63
C GLN A 5 -14.19 21.46 -8.75
N ASP A 6 -13.55 22.62 -8.95
CA ASP A 6 -12.41 22.78 -9.85
C ASP A 6 -11.21 21.97 -9.32
N LEU A 7 -10.75 21.00 -10.12
CA LEU A 7 -9.60 20.13 -9.83
C LEU A 7 -8.38 20.49 -10.68
N THR A 8 -8.26 21.76 -11.12
CA THR A 8 -7.08 22.25 -11.84
C THR A 8 -5.78 22.01 -11.07
N TYR A 9 -5.83 22.02 -9.74
CA TYR A 9 -4.69 21.70 -8.87
C TYR A 9 -4.75 20.26 -8.34
N PRO A 10 -3.62 19.55 -8.28
CA PRO A 10 -3.59 18.16 -7.83
C PRO A 10 -3.99 18.05 -6.36
N VAL A 11 -4.70 16.97 -6.05
CA VAL A 11 -5.08 16.61 -4.68
C VAL A 11 -4.35 15.33 -4.30
N ASN A 12 -3.79 15.30 -3.10
CA ASN A 12 -3.16 14.09 -2.58
C ASN A 12 -4.17 12.93 -2.56
N PHE A 13 -3.85 11.84 -3.24
CA PHE A 13 -4.56 10.57 -3.07
C PHE A 13 -4.03 9.88 -1.81
N ALA A 14 -4.59 10.24 -0.66
CA ALA A 14 -4.02 9.93 0.65
C ALA A 14 -5.02 9.27 1.60
N GLN A 15 -4.48 8.59 2.60
CA GLN A 15 -5.21 7.92 3.68
C GLN A 15 -4.83 8.45 5.06
N ASN A 16 -3.91 9.42 5.13
CA ASN A 16 -3.23 9.85 6.36
C ASN A 16 -2.75 8.67 7.22
N LYS A 17 -2.30 7.61 6.55
CA LYS A 17 -1.88 6.34 7.14
C LYS A 17 -0.66 5.82 6.40
N GLY A 18 0.35 5.41 7.16
CA GLY A 18 1.53 4.73 6.66
C GLY A 18 1.54 3.25 7.07
N TYR A 19 2.28 2.45 6.32
CA TYR A 19 2.68 1.10 6.69
C TYR A 19 4.19 1.02 6.61
N SER A 20 4.83 0.42 7.61
CA SER A 20 6.28 0.24 7.58
C SER A 20 6.70 -0.77 6.51
N ILE A 21 7.95 -0.65 6.07
CA ILE A 21 8.57 -1.63 5.16
C ILE A 21 8.54 -3.02 5.78
N LYS A 22 8.86 -3.12 7.08
CA LYS A 22 8.88 -4.38 7.83
C LYS A 22 7.51 -5.06 7.89
N GLU A 23 6.44 -4.31 8.15
CA GLU A 23 5.07 -4.87 8.18
C GLU A 23 4.67 -5.44 6.82
N SER A 24 4.93 -4.69 5.75
CA SER A 24 4.62 -5.13 4.38
C SER A 24 5.44 -6.36 3.99
N ALA A 25 6.73 -6.39 4.28
CA ALA A 25 7.60 -7.54 4.02
C ALA A 25 7.15 -8.81 4.79
N LYS A 26 6.79 -8.66 6.07
CA LYS A 26 6.26 -9.77 6.87
C LYS A 26 4.97 -10.34 6.31
N LEU A 27 4.03 -9.48 5.94
CA LEU A 27 2.76 -9.90 5.37
C LEU A 27 2.94 -10.58 4.01
N ILE A 28 3.83 -10.10 3.16
CA ILE A 28 4.16 -10.76 1.89
C ILE A 28 4.75 -12.16 2.15
N ALA A 29 5.68 -12.28 3.10
CA ALA A 29 6.27 -13.58 3.46
C ALA A 29 5.23 -14.57 4.01
N GLU A 30 4.29 -14.10 4.82
CA GLU A 30 3.17 -14.90 5.32
C GLU A 30 2.29 -15.41 4.17
N VAL A 31 1.88 -14.53 3.26
CA VAL A 31 1.03 -14.87 2.11
C VAL A 31 1.71 -15.87 1.17
N LEU A 32 3.04 -15.78 1.03
CA LEU A 32 3.84 -16.71 0.23
C LEU A 32 4.17 -18.01 0.96
N ASN A 33 3.75 -18.18 2.23
CA ASN A 33 4.16 -19.29 3.09
C ASN A 33 5.70 -19.45 3.13
N TYR A 34 6.41 -18.32 3.12
CA TYR A 34 7.87 -18.28 3.03
C TYR A 34 8.50 -18.86 4.29
N LYS A 35 9.31 -19.92 4.13
CA LYS A 35 9.87 -20.69 5.27
C LYS A 35 11.21 -20.19 5.79
N ALA A 36 11.88 -19.32 5.03
CA ALA A 36 13.17 -18.81 5.44
C ALA A 36 13.04 -17.54 6.31
N ARG A 37 14.16 -17.17 6.95
CA ARG A 37 14.23 -16.00 7.82
C ARG A 37 14.29 -14.70 7.01
N LEU A 38 13.43 -13.74 7.36
CA LEU A 38 13.55 -12.36 6.89
C LEU A 38 14.68 -11.64 7.62
N VAL A 39 15.61 -11.04 6.87
CA VAL A 39 16.73 -10.24 7.40
C VAL A 39 16.57 -8.80 6.93
N LEU A 40 16.59 -7.85 7.87
CA LEU A 40 16.61 -6.42 7.58
C LEU A 40 18.07 -5.97 7.52
N ASN A 41 18.56 -5.70 6.32
CA ASN A 41 19.96 -5.34 6.12
C ASN A 41 20.18 -3.84 6.30
N THR A 42 20.81 -3.45 7.40
CA THR A 42 21.08 -2.05 7.78
C THR A 42 22.38 -1.49 7.20
N ASN A 43 23.09 -2.25 6.35
CA ASN A 43 24.27 -1.74 5.63
C ASN A 43 23.89 -0.71 4.56
N TYR A 44 22.61 -0.66 4.17
CA TYR A 44 22.08 0.27 3.20
C TYR A 44 21.29 1.37 3.90
N GLN A 45 21.43 2.61 3.41
CA GLN A 45 20.74 3.75 3.97
C GLN A 45 19.23 3.66 3.68
N ASP A 46 18.42 3.91 4.71
CA ASP A 46 16.98 4.06 4.56
C ASP A 46 16.62 5.35 3.81
N GLY A 47 15.46 5.34 3.14
CA GLY A 47 14.87 6.55 2.58
C GLY A 47 14.36 7.52 3.65
N ALA A 48 13.49 8.45 3.26
CA ALA A 48 12.85 9.31 4.25
C ALA A 48 12.00 8.45 5.22
N PRO A 49 12.14 8.61 6.54
CA PRO A 49 11.54 7.72 7.52
C PRO A 49 10.00 7.75 7.50
N ILE A 50 9.42 8.92 7.16
CA ILE A 50 7.97 9.11 7.09
C ILE A 50 7.64 9.98 5.88
N LYS A 51 6.67 9.54 5.07
CA LYS A 51 6.04 10.31 3.99
C LYS A 51 4.52 10.10 4.00
N ILE A 52 3.91 10.34 5.15
CA ILE A 52 2.45 10.25 5.30
C ILE A 52 1.86 11.57 4.81
N MET A 53 1.00 11.49 3.79
CA MET A 53 0.32 12.65 3.22
C MET A 53 -0.99 12.92 3.96
N ASP A 54 -1.28 14.19 4.22
CA ASP A 54 -2.59 14.62 4.67
C ASP A 54 -3.68 14.25 3.66
N ASP A 55 -4.86 13.89 4.16
CA ASP A 55 -6.02 13.48 3.37
C ASP A 55 -7.26 14.34 3.61
N HIS A 56 -7.15 15.47 4.32
CA HIS A 56 -8.29 16.32 4.63
C HIS A 56 -9.01 16.80 3.36
N ARG A 57 -8.25 17.34 2.39
CA ARG A 57 -8.81 17.77 1.10
C ARG A 57 -9.38 16.61 0.29
N PHE A 58 -8.73 15.45 0.33
CA PHE A 58 -9.19 14.24 -0.34
C PHE A 58 -10.55 13.78 0.21
N ARG A 59 -10.71 13.73 1.54
CA ARG A 59 -11.96 13.30 2.19
C ARG A 59 -13.12 14.27 1.93
N GLN A 60 -12.86 15.56 1.83
CA GLN A 60 -13.88 16.53 1.44
C GLN A 60 -14.41 16.30 0.02
N LEU A 61 -13.50 16.00 -0.93
CA LEU A 61 -13.85 15.76 -2.32
C LEU A 61 -14.44 14.37 -2.56
N PHE A 62 -13.97 13.37 -1.80
CA PHE A 62 -14.30 11.96 -1.96
C PHE A 62 -14.83 11.31 -0.67
N PRO A 63 -15.88 11.84 -0.02
CA PRO A 63 -16.29 11.42 1.33
C PRO A 63 -16.70 9.95 1.44
N ASN A 64 -17.17 9.36 0.34
CA ASN A 64 -17.64 7.98 0.30
C ASN A 64 -16.59 7.00 -0.26
N PHE A 65 -15.39 7.48 -0.61
CA PHE A 65 -14.34 6.62 -1.14
C PHE A 65 -13.79 5.70 -0.05
N LYS A 66 -13.70 4.41 -0.36
CA LYS A 66 -13.17 3.39 0.55
C LYS A 66 -11.93 2.75 -0.07
N PHE A 67 -10.80 2.93 0.60
CA PHE A 67 -9.56 2.26 0.22
C PHE A 67 -9.67 0.75 0.44
N THR A 68 -8.93 0.00 -0.38
CA THR A 68 -8.75 -1.43 -0.13
C THR A 68 -7.83 -1.60 1.07
N ASP A 69 -8.21 -2.47 2.00
CA ASP A 69 -7.36 -2.88 3.12
C ASP A 69 -5.97 -3.35 2.62
N HIS A 70 -4.90 -2.93 3.30
CA HIS A 70 -3.52 -3.23 2.92
C HIS A 70 -3.25 -4.74 2.85
N GLY A 71 -3.76 -5.50 3.82
CA GLY A 71 -3.69 -6.96 3.81
C GLY A 71 -4.36 -7.57 2.60
N LYS A 72 -5.58 -7.12 2.31
CA LYS A 72 -6.35 -7.55 1.14
C LYS A 72 -5.66 -7.19 -0.17
N ALA A 73 -5.06 -6.00 -0.26
CA ALA A 73 -4.33 -5.54 -1.43
C ALA A 73 -3.10 -6.43 -1.68
N ILE A 74 -2.25 -6.64 -0.68
CA ILE A 74 -1.07 -7.51 -0.80
C ILE A 74 -1.46 -8.93 -1.24
N ARG A 75 -2.48 -9.53 -0.63
CA ARG A 75 -2.97 -10.87 -1.02
C ARG A 75 -3.39 -10.95 -2.49
N LYS A 76 -4.15 -9.95 -2.96
CA LYS A 76 -4.58 -9.87 -4.35
C LYS A 76 -3.40 -9.71 -5.30
N THR A 77 -2.45 -8.84 -4.95
CA THR A 77 -1.25 -8.59 -5.76
C THR A 77 -0.37 -9.83 -5.84
N VAL A 78 -0.09 -10.50 -4.72
CA VAL A 78 0.69 -11.76 -4.71
C VAL A 78 -0.01 -12.82 -5.57
N LYS A 79 -1.33 -13.00 -5.42
CA LYS A 79 -2.10 -13.95 -6.23
C LYS A 79 -1.97 -13.65 -7.74
N TYR A 80 -2.06 -12.38 -8.12
CA TYR A 80 -1.89 -11.97 -9.51
C TYR A 80 -0.49 -12.34 -10.05
N TYR A 81 0.58 -12.01 -9.32
CA TYR A 81 1.93 -12.35 -9.74
C TYR A 81 2.14 -13.87 -9.86
N LEU A 82 1.62 -14.64 -8.91
CA LEU A 82 1.66 -16.11 -8.97
C LEU A 82 0.96 -16.65 -10.23
N SER A 83 -0.19 -16.09 -10.60
CA SER A 83 -0.93 -16.54 -11.79
C SER A 83 -0.19 -16.26 -13.11
N ILE A 84 0.53 -15.15 -13.23
CA ILE A 84 1.25 -14.81 -14.48
C ILE A 84 2.63 -15.47 -14.56
N LEU A 85 3.22 -15.83 -13.41
CA LEU A 85 4.52 -16.51 -13.34
C LEU A 85 4.41 -18.04 -13.44
N GLY A 86 3.22 -18.59 -13.69
CA GLY A 86 3.00 -20.04 -13.77
C GLY A 86 3.20 -20.78 -12.45
N ARG A 87 3.16 -20.06 -11.32
CA ARG A 87 3.28 -20.62 -9.98
C ARG A 87 1.89 -20.68 -9.35
N SER A 88 1.05 -21.59 -9.85
CA SER A 88 -0.20 -21.91 -9.18
C SER A 88 0.13 -22.68 -7.90
N ASN A 89 -0.36 -22.19 -6.76
CA ASN A 89 -0.43 -22.99 -5.52
C ASN A 89 -1.49 -24.07 -5.67
#